data_AF-A0A7S4SQW0-F1
#
_entry.id   AF-A0A7S4SQW0-F1
#
_cell.length_a   1.000
_cell.length_b   1.000
_cell.length_c   1.000
_cell.angle_alpha   90.00
_cell.angle_beta   90.00
_cell.angle_gamma   90.00
#
_symmetry.space_group_name_H-M   'P 1'
#
loop_
_entity.id
_entity.type
_entity.pdbx_description
1 polymer ?
#
loop_
_entity_poly.entity_id
_entity_poly.type
_entity_poly.pdbx_seq_one_letter_code
_entity_poly.pdbx_strand_id
1 'polypeptide(L)'
;DDSNSISSGWVIMVPNVIPDELVRVRIYRNHKTYSDADLLEIIEASPNRIHEPKCPLSTICGGCQYQHMNVQTQREWKREQVEQLLQRVGGLDLNSFPRVKDT
;
A
#
# COMPACT_ATOMS: atom_id res chain seq x y z
N ASP A 1 -16.74 25.14 -10.52
CA ASP A 1 -15.63 24.37 -11.09
C ASP A 1 -14.71 23.92 -9.99
N ASP A 2 -14.81 22.63 -9.63
CA ASP A 2 -13.78 21.85 -8.92
C ASP A 2 -14.18 20.37 -9.09
N SER A 3 -14.00 19.88 -10.31
CA SER A 3 -14.35 18.53 -10.75
C SER A 3 -13.32 17.49 -10.30
N ASN A 4 -13.15 17.31 -8.97
CA ASN A 4 -12.45 16.14 -8.43
C ASN A 4 -12.82 15.79 -6.97
N SER A 5 -14.11 15.76 -6.67
CA SER A 5 -14.61 15.28 -5.37
C SER A 5 -14.60 13.74 -5.34
N ILE A 6 -13.49 13.14 -4.91
CA ILE A 6 -13.57 11.86 -4.20
C ILE A 6 -14.28 12.21 -2.90
N SER A 7 -15.41 11.58 -2.62
CA SER A 7 -16.18 11.79 -1.39
C SER A 7 -15.23 11.80 -0.18
N SER A 8 -15.49 12.68 0.79
CA SER A 8 -14.77 12.73 2.06
C SER A 8 -15.02 11.43 2.85
N GLY A 9 -14.43 10.33 2.39
CA GLY A 9 -14.56 9.01 2.94
C GLY A 9 -13.71 8.88 4.18
N TRP A 10 -14.26 8.24 5.20
CA TRP A 10 -13.52 7.91 6.41
C TRP A 10 -12.44 6.87 6.07
N VAL A 11 -11.18 7.15 6.42
CA VAL A 11 -10.06 6.24 6.14
C VAL A 11 -9.84 5.29 7.32
N ILE A 12 -9.61 4.01 7.03
CA ILE A 12 -9.23 3.02 8.04
C ILE A 12 -7.83 2.51 7.68
N MET A 13 -6.87 2.76 8.57
CA MET A 13 -5.48 2.31 8.43
C MET A 13 -5.36 0.90 9.01
N VAL A 14 -4.94 -0.04 8.19
CA VAL A 14 -4.79 -1.45 8.56
C VAL A 14 -3.38 -1.90 8.15
N PRO A 15 -2.53 -2.39 9.08
CA PRO A 15 -1.23 -2.94 8.72
C PRO A 15 -1.36 -4.33 8.09
N ASN A 16 -0.34 -4.74 7.32
CA ASN A 16 -0.20 -6.09 6.73
C ASN A 16 -1.28 -6.50 5.71
N VAL A 17 -2.00 -5.53 5.13
CA VAL A 17 -2.95 -5.74 4.03
C VAL A 17 -2.40 -5.17 2.72
N ILE A 18 -2.86 -5.74 1.62
CA ILE A 18 -2.57 -5.26 0.26
C ILE A 18 -3.88 -5.03 -0.52
N PRO A 19 -3.87 -4.25 -1.61
CA PRO A 19 -4.97 -4.12 -2.56
C PRO A 19 -5.53 -5.46 -3.00
N ASP A 20 -6.82 -5.43 -3.32
CA ASP A 20 -7.63 -6.57 -3.77
C ASP A 20 -7.82 -7.66 -2.70
N GLU A 21 -7.81 -7.27 -1.41
CA GLU A 21 -8.13 -8.16 -0.29
C GLU A 21 -9.47 -7.84 0.36
N LEU A 22 -10.22 -8.89 0.68
CA LEU A 22 -11.35 -8.80 1.59
C LEU A 22 -10.88 -9.20 2.99
N VAL A 23 -10.99 -8.31 3.96
CA VAL A 23 -10.45 -8.50 5.31
C VAL A 23 -11.47 -8.21 6.40
N ARG A 24 -11.34 -8.92 7.53
CA ARG A 24 -12.00 -8.57 8.79
C ARG A 24 -11.02 -7.82 9.67
N VAL A 25 -11.45 -6.67 10.20
CA VAL A 25 -10.62 -5.80 11.02
C VAL A 25 -11.31 -5.40 12.32
N ARG A 26 -10.53 -5.04 13.34
CA ARG A 26 -11.00 -4.45 14.60
C ARG A 26 -10.45 -3.05 14.74
N ILE A 27 -11.33 -2.05 14.69
CA ILE A 27 -10.97 -0.67 15.01
C ILE A 27 -10.61 -0.59 16.50
N TYR A 28 -9.43 -0.05 16.81
CA TYR A 28 -8.98 0.12 18.21
C TYR A 28 -8.73 1.59 18.57
N ARG A 29 -8.64 2.49 17.58
CA ARG A 29 -8.46 3.93 17.80
C ARG A 29 -9.13 4.73 16.70
N ASN A 30 -9.83 5.80 17.09
CA ASN A 30 -10.42 6.77 16.17
C ASN A 30 -9.69 8.10 16.33
N HIS A 31 -9.32 8.70 15.20
CA HIS A 31 -8.79 10.06 15.09
C HIS A 31 -9.86 10.99 14.52
N LYS A 32 -9.53 12.26 14.32
CA LYS A 32 -10.47 13.25 13.77
C LYS A 32 -10.91 12.92 12.34
N THR A 33 -10.05 12.27 11.55
CA THR A 33 -10.25 12.07 10.11
C THR A 33 -10.03 10.63 9.63
N TYR A 34 -9.62 9.72 10.50
CA TYR A 34 -9.34 8.31 10.17
C TYR A 34 -9.37 7.43 11.42
N SER A 35 -9.33 6.11 11.25
CA SER A 35 -9.22 5.14 12.34
C SER A 35 -8.03 4.21 12.14
N ASP A 36 -7.40 3.78 13.23
CA ASP A 36 -6.47 2.66 13.22
C ASP A 36 -7.21 1.36 13.55
N ALA A 37 -6.87 0.29 12.85
CA ALA A 37 -7.46 -1.02 13.06
C ALA A 37 -6.41 -2.15 13.01
N ASP A 38 -6.69 -3.22 13.75
CA ASP A 38 -5.95 -4.48 13.68
C ASP A 38 -6.57 -5.38 12.60
N LEU A 39 -5.72 -6.03 11.81
CA LEU A 39 -6.14 -7.12 10.92
C LEU A 39 -6.48 -8.35 11.77
N LEU A 40 -7.72 -8.84 11.69
CA LEU A 40 -8.15 -10.07 12.36
C LEU A 40 -8.05 -11.29 11.43
N GLU A 41 -8.50 -11.14 10.19
CA GLU A 41 -8.60 -12.24 9.22
C GLU A 41 -8.56 -11.71 7.79
N ILE A 42 -7.91 -12.45 6.90
CA ILE A 42 -8.01 -12.26 5.44
C ILE A 42 -9.03 -13.27 4.94
N ILE A 43 -10.19 -12.78 4.49
CA ILE A 43 -11.31 -13.59 4.00
C ILE A 43 -11.05 -14.00 2.54
N GLU A 44 -10.59 -13.04 1.73
CA GLU A 44 -10.15 -13.28 0.35
C GLU A 44 -8.78 -12.64 0.16
N ALA A 45 -7.78 -13.48 -0.16
CA ALA A 45 -6.42 -13.04 -0.37
C ALA A 45 -6.23 -12.52 -1.81
N SER A 46 -5.47 -11.44 -1.93
CA SER A 46 -5.05 -10.91 -3.23
C SER A 46 -4.16 -11.92 -3.95
N PRO A 47 -4.23 -12.03 -5.29
CA PRO A 47 -3.32 -12.87 -6.06
C PRO A 47 -1.84 -12.44 -5.91
N ASN A 48 -1.60 -11.22 -5.44
CA ASN A 48 -0.26 -10.69 -5.22
C ASN A 48 0.32 -11.03 -3.83
N ARG A 49 -0.46 -11.66 -2.94
CA ARG A 49 0.01 -12.08 -1.62
C ARG A 49 0.92 -13.30 -1.72
N ILE A 50 2.00 -13.29 -0.94
CA ILE A 50 2.79 -14.49 -0.65
C ILE A 50 2.30 -15.08 0.68
N HIS A 51 1.94 -16.38 0.68
CA HIS A 51 1.51 -17.09 1.88
C HIS A 51 2.66 -17.38 2.86
N GLU A 52 3.87 -17.62 2.34
CA GLU A 52 5.05 -17.97 3.14
C GLU A 52 6.16 -16.91 2.97
N PRO A 53 6.13 -15.82 3.77
CA PRO A 53 7.21 -14.85 3.77
C PRO A 53 8.52 -15.49 4.27
N LYS A 54 9.66 -15.08 3.70
CA LYS A 54 10.98 -15.63 4.06
C LYS A 54 11.31 -15.49 5.54
N CYS A 55 10.88 -14.38 6.17
CA CYS A 55 11.02 -14.15 7.60
C CYS A 55 9.68 -14.38 8.29
N PRO A 56 9.58 -15.35 9.24
CA PRO A 56 8.35 -15.62 9.98
C PRO A 56 7.94 -14.46 10.91
N LEU A 57 8.87 -13.53 11.21
CA LEU A 57 8.62 -12.36 12.05
C LEU A 57 8.26 -11.09 11.24
N SER A 58 8.12 -11.21 9.91
CA SER A 58 7.98 -10.05 9.02
C SER A 58 6.79 -9.14 9.35
N THR A 59 5.70 -9.68 9.89
CA THR A 59 4.50 -8.93 10.28
C THR A 59 4.57 -8.28 11.66
N ILE A 60 5.60 -8.60 12.47
CA ILE A 60 5.71 -8.15 13.87
C ILE A 60 6.99 -7.38 14.20
N CYS A 61 8.14 -7.67 13.56
CA CYS A 61 9.40 -7.00 13.91
C CYS A 61 9.56 -5.60 13.28
N GLY A 62 8.75 -5.29 12.25
CA GLY A 62 8.78 -4.01 11.54
C GLY A 62 9.92 -3.84 10.52
N GLY A 63 10.91 -4.72 10.49
CA GLY A 63 12.05 -4.61 9.57
C GLY A 63 11.74 -4.93 8.11
N CYS A 64 10.68 -5.72 7.84
CA CYS A 64 10.38 -6.25 6.51
C CYS A 64 8.92 -5.99 6.11
N GLN A 65 8.63 -4.76 5.68
CA GLN A 65 7.27 -4.29 5.45
C GLN A 65 6.52 -5.00 4.29
N TYR A 66 7.21 -5.48 3.26
CA TYR A 66 6.57 -5.98 2.03
C TYR A 66 6.67 -7.49 1.82
N GLN A 67 7.21 -8.28 2.76
CA GLN A 67 7.46 -9.70 2.52
C GLN A 67 6.21 -10.55 2.26
N HIS A 68 5.03 -10.03 2.62
CA HIS A 68 3.74 -10.65 2.34
C HIS A 68 3.24 -10.41 0.90
N MET A 69 4.04 -9.78 0.03
CA MET A 69 3.70 -9.44 -1.34
C MET A 69 4.76 -9.97 -2.31
N ASN A 70 4.34 -10.38 -3.52
CA ASN A 70 5.27 -10.81 -4.56
C ASN A 70 6.23 -9.70 -5.00
N VAL A 71 7.41 -10.09 -5.46
CA VAL A 71 8.51 -9.15 -5.78
C VAL A 71 8.14 -8.21 -6.92
N GLN A 72 7.34 -8.66 -7.88
CA GLN A 72 6.90 -7.83 -9.00
C GLN A 72 6.08 -6.64 -8.51
N THR A 73 5.06 -6.90 -7.70
CA THR A 73 4.19 -5.88 -7.12
C THR A 73 5.00 -4.92 -6.22
N GLN A 74 5.97 -5.44 -5.46
CA GLN A 74 6.86 -4.59 -4.65
C GLN A 74 7.64 -3.56 -5.49
N ARG A 75 8.13 -3.97 -6.67
CA ARG A 75 8.86 -3.07 -7.58
C ARG A 75 7.93 -2.05 -8.21
N GLU A 76 6.76 -2.49 -8.66
CA GLU A 76 5.74 -1.63 -9.25
C GLU A 76 5.32 -0.53 -8.27
N TRP A 77 5.01 -0.88 -7.02
CA TRP A 77 4.64 0.10 -6.00
C TRP A 77 5.77 1.07 -5.67
N LYS A 78 7.00 0.57 -5.50
CA LYS A 78 8.14 1.45 -5.22
C LYS A 78 8.35 2.45 -6.36
N ARG A 79 8.22 1.99 -7.61
CA ARG A 79 8.29 2.84 -8.79
C ARG A 79 7.18 3.90 -8.76
N GLU A 80 5.93 3.48 -8.58
CA GLU A 80 4.76 4.39 -8.51
C GLU A 80 4.91 5.42 -7.39
N GLN A 81 5.38 5.03 -6.20
CA GLN A 81 5.59 5.95 -5.10
C GLN A 81 6.64 7.02 -5.43
N VAL A 82 7.75 6.63 -6.07
CA VAL A 82 8.78 7.57 -6.51
C VAL A 82 8.24 8.49 -7.61
N GLU A 83 7.56 7.93 -8.60
CA GLU A 83 6.93 8.68 -9.70
C GLU A 83 5.93 9.73 -9.18
N GLN A 84 5.04 9.33 -8.28
CA GLN A 84 4.08 10.23 -7.65
C GLN A 84 4.75 11.33 -6.84
N LEU A 85 5.84 11.02 -6.11
CA LEU A 85 6.59 12.03 -5.36
C LEU A 85 7.27 13.04 -6.30
N LEU A 86 7.92 12.57 -7.37
CA LEU A 86 8.59 13.43 -8.35
C LEU A 86 7.60 14.35 -9.06
N GLN A 87 6.40 13.86 -9.40
CA GLN A 87 5.35 14.69 -9.99
C GLN A 87 4.77 15.69 -8.98
N ARG A 88 4.30 15.21 -7.83
CA ARG A 88 3.51 16.03 -6.89
C ARG A 88 4.37 17.01 -6.09
N VAL A 89 5.56 16.58 -5.67
CA VAL A 89 6.46 17.39 -4.84
C VAL A 89 7.56 18.02 -5.70
N GLY A 90 8.10 17.27 -6.65
CA GLY A 90 9.18 17.75 -7.53
C GLY A 90 8.70 18.63 -8.70
N GLY A 91 7.41 18.61 -9.05
CA GLY A 91 6.89 19.34 -10.20
C GLY A 91 7.43 18.85 -11.55
N LEU A 92 7.93 17.61 -11.60
CA LEU A 92 8.58 17.04 -12.77
C LEU A 92 7.58 16.33 -13.67
N ASP A 93 7.72 16.53 -14.99
CA ASP A 93 7.10 15.66 -15.98
C ASP A 93 7.94 14.39 -16.14
N LEU A 94 7.37 13.24 -15.80
CA LEU A 94 8.08 11.96 -15.89
C LEU A 94 8.41 11.57 -17.34
N ASN A 95 7.72 12.14 -18.32
CA ASN A 95 8.00 11.89 -19.73
C ASN A 95 9.25 12.64 -20.23
N SER A 96 9.78 13.59 -19.45
CA SER A 96 10.99 14.33 -19.82
C SER A 96 12.29 13.56 -19.53
N PHE A 97 12.20 12.36 -18.93
CA PHE A 97 13.37 11.54 -18.58
C PHE A 97 13.37 10.21 -19.36
N PRO A 98 14.55 9.70 -19.73
CA PRO A 98 14.66 8.39 -20.35
C PRO A 98 14.20 7.30 -19.38
N ARG A 99 13.35 6.38 -19.86
CA ARG A 99 12.91 5.24 -19.05
C ARG A 99 14.08 4.32 -18.73
N VAL A 100 14.24 3.99 -17.44
CA VAL A 100 15.13 2.92 -17.01
C VAL A 100 14.56 1.61 -17.56
N LYS A 101 15.42 0.81 -18.21
CA LYS A 101 15.01 -0.48 -18.77
C LYS A 101 14.63 -1.43 -17.65
N ASP A 102 13.58 -2.23 -17.87
CA ASP A 102 13.24 -3.33 -16.97
C ASP A 102 14.43 -4.30 -16.89
N THR A 103 14.85 -4.60 -15.65
CA THR A 103 16.01 -5.47 -15.35
C THR A 103 15.55 -6.74 -14.65
#